data_AF-A0A820JXS7-F1
#
_entry.id   AF-A0A820JXS7-F1
#
_cell.length_a   1.000
_cell.length_b   1.000
_cell.length_c   1.000
_cell.angle_alpha   90.00
_cell.angle_beta   90.00
_cell.angle_gamma   90.00
#
_symmetry.space_group_name_H-M   'P 1'
#
loop_
_entity.id
_entity.type
_entity.pdbx_description
1 polymer ?
#
loop_
_entity_poly.entity_id
_entity_poly.type
_entity_poly.pdbx_seq_one_letter_code
_entity_poly.pdbx_strand_id
1 'polypeptide(L)'
;LNEQDFKSIIDFLFKYVSKKKQTESLLEKLLKRFCIANDSPRVWRDLAYIMSKLTFNEQSVKGLLHYYNDYANKLVDYDVYQSFLTILDNAKKNLGAKPDLKVVFGALSTRINK
;
A
#
# COMPACT_ATOMS: atom_id res chain seq x y z
N LEU A 1 11.91 -16.85 7.59
CA LEU A 1 12.72 -15.75 7.02
C LEU A 1 12.65 -14.58 7.98
N ASN A 2 13.79 -13.95 8.30
CA ASN A 2 13.75 -12.71 9.04
C ASN A 2 13.18 -11.58 8.14
N GLU A 3 12.96 -10.39 8.69
CA GLU A 3 12.33 -9.28 7.98
C GLU A 3 13.21 -8.70 6.87
N GLN A 4 14.52 -8.67 7.09
CA GLN A 4 15.49 -8.12 6.15
C GLN A 4 15.67 -9.03 4.92
N ASP A 5 15.75 -10.34 5.13
CA ASP A 5 15.85 -11.33 4.06
C ASP A 5 14.59 -11.31 3.21
N PHE A 6 13.42 -11.23 3.85
CA PHE A 6 12.14 -11.10 3.14
C PHE A 6 12.14 -9.86 2.24
N LYS A 7 12.48 -8.69 2.79
CA LYS A 7 12.55 -7.43 2.04
C LYS A 7 13.53 -7.53 0.86
N SER A 8 14.70 -8.14 1.08
CA SER A 8 15.71 -8.35 0.03
C SER A 8 15.22 -9.25 -1.09
N ILE A 9 14.52 -10.34 -0.75
CA ILE A 9 13.93 -11.26 -1.74
C ILE A 9 12.82 -10.55 -2.51
N ILE A 10 11.92 -9.83 -1.84
CA ILE A 10 10.86 -9.07 -2.51
C ILE A 10 11.44 -8.02 -3.45
N ASP A 11 12.43 -7.23 -3.01
CA ASP A 11 13.10 -6.25 -3.86
C ASP A 11 13.79 -6.90 -5.06
N PHE A 12 14.40 -8.07 -4.89
CA PHE A 12 14.98 -8.83 -6.00
C PHE A 12 13.91 -9.29 -6.99
N LEU A 13 12.83 -9.92 -6.53
CA LEU A 13 11.75 -10.43 -7.37
C LEU A 13 11.05 -9.30 -8.15
N PHE A 14 10.83 -8.16 -7.51
CA PHE A 14 10.12 -7.03 -8.13
C PHE A 14 10.89 -6.36 -9.26
N LYS A 15 12.20 -6.58 -9.39
CA LYS A 15 12.97 -6.18 -10.58
C LYS A 15 12.48 -6.87 -11.85
N TYR A 16 11.88 -8.05 -11.73
CA TYR A 16 11.42 -8.88 -12.85
C TYR A 16 9.91 -8.79 -13.11
N VAL A 17 9.14 -8.16 -12.22
CA VAL A 17 7.69 -7.99 -12.38
C VAL A 17 7.41 -6.83 -13.34
N SER A 18 6.85 -7.14 -14.52
CA SER A 18 6.52 -6.13 -15.54
C SER A 18 5.47 -5.11 -15.06
N LYS A 19 5.76 -3.82 -15.29
CA LYS A 19 5.22 -2.65 -14.56
C LYS A 19 3.76 -2.26 -14.73
N LYS A 20 2.91 -2.94 -15.53
CA LYS A 20 1.56 -2.39 -15.82
C LYS A 20 0.40 -3.35 -15.62
N LYS A 21 0.27 -4.42 -16.41
CA LYS A 21 -1.01 -5.15 -16.46
C LYS A 21 -1.19 -6.23 -15.38
N GLN A 22 -0.13 -6.92 -14.98
CA GLN A 22 -0.23 -7.96 -13.93
C GLN A 22 -0.25 -7.37 -12.51
N THR A 23 0.29 -6.16 -12.36
CA THR A 23 0.52 -5.46 -11.09
C THR A 23 -0.78 -4.96 -10.46
N GLU A 24 -1.77 -4.58 -11.26
CA GLU A 24 -3.05 -4.03 -10.78
C GLU A 24 -3.88 -5.08 -10.04
N SER A 25 -4.09 -6.25 -10.66
CA SER A 25 -4.84 -7.35 -10.04
C SER A 25 -4.16 -7.89 -8.79
N LEU A 26 -2.82 -7.82 -8.74
CA LEU A 26 -2.04 -8.20 -7.57
C LEU A 26 -2.26 -7.20 -6.42
N LEU A 27 -2.21 -5.90 -6.71
CA LEU A 27 -2.37 -4.85 -5.70
C LEU A 27 -3.75 -4.91 -5.04
N GLU A 28 -4.82 -5.09 -5.81
CA GLU A 28 -6.17 -5.23 -5.25
C GLU A 28 -6.30 -6.47 -4.35
N LYS A 29 -5.70 -7.60 -4.75
CA LYS A 29 -5.68 -8.83 -3.93
C LYS A 29 -4.90 -8.61 -2.64
N LEU A 30 -3.76 -7.91 -2.70
CA LEU A 30 -2.96 -7.59 -1.54
C LEU A 30 -3.68 -6.64 -0.59
N LEU A 31 -4.36 -5.61 -1.10
CA LEU A 31 -5.14 -4.68 -0.28
C LEU A 31 -6.28 -5.42 0.43
N LYS A 32 -7.06 -6.24 -0.28
CA LYS A 32 -8.11 -7.05 0.34
C LYS A 32 -7.54 -8.00 1.40
N ARG A 33 -6.42 -8.65 1.09
CA ARG A 33 -5.72 -9.53 2.05
C ARG A 33 -5.25 -8.76 3.29
N PHE A 34 -4.77 -7.54 3.11
CA PHE A 34 -4.33 -6.66 4.20
C PHE A 34 -5.51 -6.27 5.11
N CYS A 35 -6.68 -5.97 4.55
CA CYS A 35 -7.89 -5.69 5.32
C CYS A 35 -8.27 -6.84 6.26
N ILE A 36 -8.27 -8.08 5.73
CA ILE A 36 -8.71 -9.28 6.48
C ILE A 36 -7.58 -9.98 7.27
N ALA A 37 -6.34 -9.48 7.20
CA ALA A 37 -5.22 -10.09 7.91
C ALA A 37 -5.37 -9.88 9.42
N ASN A 38 -5.76 -10.93 10.16
CA ASN A 38 -5.96 -10.88 11.60
C ASN A 38 -4.67 -11.23 12.37
N ASP A 39 -4.45 -10.53 13.48
CA ASP A 39 -3.54 -10.84 14.59
C ASP A 39 -2.10 -11.30 14.23
N SER A 40 -1.52 -10.74 13.18
CA SER A 40 -0.11 -10.94 12.87
C SER A 40 0.54 -9.64 12.39
N PRO A 41 1.14 -8.86 13.30
CA PRO A 41 1.87 -7.64 12.95
C PRO A 41 2.92 -7.87 11.86
N ARG A 42 3.55 -9.05 11.88
CA ARG A 42 4.50 -9.45 10.85
C ARG A 42 3.87 -9.49 9.45
N VAL A 43 2.71 -10.12 9.32
CA VAL A 43 1.98 -10.19 8.03
C VAL A 43 1.55 -8.80 7.58
N TRP A 44 1.16 -7.92 8.50
CA TRP A 44 0.82 -6.53 8.17
C TRP A 44 2.01 -5.80 7.57
N ARG A 45 3.17 -5.86 8.22
CA ARG A 45 4.42 -5.23 7.74
C ARG A 45 4.83 -5.77 6.37
N ASP A 46 4.78 -7.09 6.20
CA ASP A 46 5.17 -7.74 4.95
C ASP A 46 4.23 -7.33 3.79
N LEU A 47 2.92 -7.33 4.01
CA LEU A 47 1.93 -6.91 3.00
C LEU A 47 2.05 -5.42 2.67
N ALA A 48 2.15 -4.55 3.68
CA ALA A 48 2.30 -3.11 3.50
C ALA A 48 3.60 -2.79 2.73
N TYR A 49 4.69 -3.49 3.07
CA TYR A 49 5.96 -3.36 2.35
C TYR A 49 5.83 -3.78 0.89
N ILE A 50 5.25 -4.94 0.59
CA ILE A 50 5.02 -5.37 -0.80
C ILE A 50 4.18 -4.33 -1.55
N MET A 51 3.10 -3.85 -0.94
CA MET A 51 2.24 -2.84 -1.56
C MET A 51 3.00 -1.54 -1.87
N SER A 52 3.92 -1.11 -0.99
CA SER A 52 4.74 0.10 -1.21
C SER A 52 5.67 0.03 -2.43
N LYS A 53 5.98 -1.19 -2.92
CA LYS A 53 6.80 -1.43 -4.10
C LYS A 53 5.99 -1.44 -5.41
N LEU A 54 4.66 -1.48 -5.33
CA LEU A 54 3.77 -1.50 -6.48
C LEU A 54 3.44 -0.08 -6.94
N THR A 55 3.16 0.07 -8.24
CA THR A 55 2.65 1.33 -8.79
C THR A 55 1.13 1.36 -8.69
N PHE A 56 0.59 2.34 -7.99
CA PHE A 56 -0.85 2.52 -7.83
C PHE A 56 -1.46 3.20 -9.06
N ASN A 57 -2.62 2.72 -9.49
CA ASN A 57 -3.51 3.38 -10.45
C ASN A 57 -4.68 4.06 -9.72
N GLU A 58 -5.57 4.73 -10.44
CA GLU A 58 -6.70 5.46 -9.83
C GLU A 58 -7.61 4.57 -8.99
N GLN A 59 -7.91 3.36 -9.49
CA GLN A 59 -8.81 2.42 -8.83
C GLN A 59 -8.24 1.95 -7.49
N SER A 60 -6.94 1.61 -7.47
CA SER A 60 -6.25 1.20 -6.26
C SER A 60 -6.16 2.31 -5.21
N VAL A 61 -5.96 3.57 -5.60
CA VAL A 61 -5.97 4.72 -4.68
C VAL A 61 -7.36 4.94 -4.08
N LYS A 62 -8.42 4.86 -4.90
CA LYS A 62 -9.80 4.91 -4.40
C LYS A 62 -10.09 3.74 -3.45
N GLY A 63 -9.57 2.56 -3.76
CA GLY A 63 -9.64 1.36 -2.91
C GLY A 63 -9.02 1.58 -1.52
N LEU A 64 -7.85 2.23 -1.43
CA LEU A 64 -7.24 2.57 -0.14
C LEU A 64 -8.21 3.37 0.74
N LEU A 65 -8.87 4.39 0.18
CA LEU A 65 -9.78 5.22 0.94
C LEU A 65 -11.06 4.46 1.33
N HIS A 66 -11.59 3.66 0.40
CA HIS A 66 -12.80 2.88 0.61
C HIS A 66 -12.65 1.88 1.76
N TYR A 67 -11.57 1.10 1.77
CA TYR A 67 -11.32 0.08 2.79
C TYR A 67 -10.61 0.61 4.05
N TYR A 68 -10.48 1.93 4.21
CA TYR A 68 -9.70 2.52 5.31
C TYR A 68 -10.08 1.97 6.68
N ASN A 69 -11.37 1.89 6.98
CA ASN A 69 -11.85 1.43 8.29
C ASN A 69 -11.46 -0.03 8.59
N ASP A 70 -11.27 -0.86 7.56
CA ASP A 70 -10.93 -2.28 7.72
C ASP A 70 -9.45 -2.50 8.08
N TYR A 71 -8.60 -1.51 7.81
CA TYR A 71 -7.17 -1.61 8.08
C TYR A 71 -6.61 -0.50 8.98
N ALA A 72 -7.39 0.52 9.33
CA ALA A 72 -6.94 1.65 10.14
C ALA A 72 -6.29 1.22 11.47
N ASN A 73 -6.82 0.18 12.10
CA ASN A 73 -6.28 -0.38 13.35
C ASN A 73 -4.85 -0.92 13.20
N LYS A 74 -4.41 -1.26 11.98
CA LYS A 74 -3.07 -1.79 11.68
C LYS A 74 -2.03 -0.67 11.50
N LEU A 75 -2.46 0.57 11.28
CA LEU A 75 -1.57 1.73 11.09
C LEU A 75 -0.85 2.18 12.38
N VAL A 76 -1.21 1.61 13.53
CA VAL A 76 -0.48 1.81 14.79
C VAL A 76 0.93 1.20 14.76
N ASP A 77 1.16 0.20 13.89
CA ASP A 77 2.50 -0.37 13.67
C ASP A 77 3.35 0.60 12.83
N TYR A 78 4.53 0.94 13.33
CA TYR A 78 5.41 1.94 12.74
C TYR A 78 5.83 1.61 11.30
N ASP A 79 6.20 0.36 11.01
CA ASP A 79 6.66 -0.04 9.69
C ASP A 79 5.50 -0.08 8.67
N VAL A 80 4.30 -0.46 9.14
CA VAL A 80 3.08 -0.36 8.35
C VAL A 80 2.81 1.09 7.99
N TYR A 81 2.85 2.00 8.98
CA TYR A 81 2.66 3.43 8.76
C TYR A 81 3.68 4.00 7.77
N GLN A 82 4.98 3.71 7.92
CA GLN A 82 6.03 4.15 6.99
C GLN A 82 5.79 3.64 5.56
N SER A 83 5.33 2.39 5.42
CA SER A 83 4.98 1.82 4.12
C SER A 83 3.80 2.56 3.48
N PHE A 84 2.79 2.95 4.26
CA PHE A 84 1.65 3.72 3.78
C PHE A 84 2.02 5.17 3.39
N LEU A 85 2.93 5.81 4.11
CA LEU A 85 3.49 7.11 3.67
C LEU A 85 4.20 6.97 2.32
N THR A 86 5.00 5.93 2.15
CA THR A 86 5.68 5.62 0.88
C THR A 86 4.68 5.39 -0.26
N ILE A 87 3.60 4.64 0.01
CA ILE A 87 2.50 4.43 -0.93
C ILE A 87 1.89 5.77 -1.36
N LEU A 88 1.55 6.63 -0.41
CA LEU A 88 0.95 7.93 -0.69
C LEU A 88 1.86 8.83 -1.51
N ASP A 89 3.15 8.90 -1.17
CA ASP A 89 4.12 9.72 -1.89
C ASP A 89 4.30 9.23 -3.33
N ASN A 90 4.43 7.92 -3.53
CA ASN A 90 4.57 7.34 -4.86
C ASN A 90 3.29 7.52 -5.69
N ALA A 91 2.11 7.34 -5.09
CA ALA A 91 0.84 7.55 -5.76
C ALA A 91 0.63 9.04 -6.11
N LYS A 92 0.95 9.97 -5.21
CA LYS A 92 0.88 11.42 -5.47
C LYS A 92 1.83 11.86 -6.58
N LYS A 93 3.06 11.34 -6.62
CA LYS A 93 4.01 11.63 -7.71
C LYS A 93 3.46 11.25 -9.08
N ASN A 94 2.73 10.13 -9.17
CA ASN A 94 2.23 9.60 -10.44
C ASN A 94 0.83 10.11 -10.82
N LEU A 95 -0.03 10.40 -9.84
CA LEU A 95 -1.46 10.67 -10.04
C LEU A 95 -1.95 11.99 -9.41
N GLY A 96 -1.13 12.68 -8.64
CA GLY A 96 -1.52 13.87 -7.85
C GLY A 96 -1.92 15.10 -8.67
N ALA A 97 -1.58 15.12 -9.96
CA ALA A 97 -2.05 16.16 -10.87
C ALA A 97 -3.54 16.01 -11.22
N LYS A 98 -4.14 14.82 -11.07
CA LYS A 98 -5.54 14.54 -11.43
C LYS A 98 -6.49 15.17 -10.41
N PRO A 99 -7.40 16.07 -10.81
CA PRO A 99 -8.31 16.79 -9.90
C PRO A 99 -9.10 15.85 -8.98
N ASP A 100 -9.71 14.80 -9.55
CA ASP A 100 -10.56 13.86 -8.81
C ASP A 100 -9.81 13.09 -7.72
N LEU A 101 -8.50 12.89 -7.89
CA LEU A 101 -7.66 12.18 -6.93
C LEU A 101 -7.06 13.09 -5.86
N LYS A 102 -6.99 14.41 -6.08
CA LYS A 102 -6.51 15.35 -5.06
C LYS A 102 -7.35 15.27 -3.78
N VAL A 103 -8.68 15.18 -3.93
CA VAL A 103 -9.61 15.02 -2.80
C VAL A 103 -9.35 13.71 -2.05
N VAL A 104 -9.15 12.61 -2.79
CA VAL A 104 -8.86 11.29 -2.22
C VAL A 104 -7.53 11.30 -1.46
N PHE A 105 -6.48 11.89 -2.03
CA PHE A 105 -5.18 12.03 -1.38
C PHE A 105 -5.25 12.90 -0.13
N GLY A 106 -6.02 14.00 -0.15
CA GLY A 106 -6.27 14.84 1.01
C GLY A 106 -6.93 14.06 2.14
N ALA A 107 -8.03 13.35 1.83
CA ALA A 107 -8.75 12.54 2.81
C ALA A 107 -7.88 11.42 3.40
N LEU A 108 -7.11 10.70 2.57
CA LEU A 108 -6.18 9.66 3.04
C LEU A 108 -5.08 10.24 3.93
N SER A 109 -4.45 11.35 3.53
CA SER A 109 -3.37 11.96 4.32
C SER A 109 -3.88 12.42 5.69
N THR A 110 -5.07 13.03 5.76
CA THR A 110 -5.69 13.44 7.01
C THR A 110 -6.05 12.25 7.90
N ARG A 111 -6.47 11.13 7.32
CA ARG A 111 -6.82 9.92 8.07
C ARG A 111 -5.59 9.20 8.61
N ILE A 112 -4.55 9.07 7.80
CA ILE A 112 -3.32 8.33 8.16
C ILE A 112 -2.47 9.09 9.19
N ASN A 113 -2.50 10.43 9.18
CA ASN A 113 -1.73 11.26 10.12
C ASN A 113 -2.50 11.63 11.41
N LYS A 114 -3.66 11.03 11.65
CA LYS A 114 -4.44 11.18 12.89
C LYS A 114 -4.10 10.05 13.84
#